data_AF-A0A258VNS4-F1
#
_entry.id   AF-A0A258VNS4-F1
#
_cell.length_a   1.000
_cell.length_b   1.000
_cell.length_c   1.000
_cell.angle_alpha   90.00
_cell.angle_beta   90.00
_cell.angle_gamma   90.00
#
_symmetry.space_group_name_H-M   'P 1'
#
loop_
_entity.id
_entity.type
_entity.pdbx_description
1 polymer ?
#
loop_
_entity_poly.entity_id
_entity_poly.type
_entity_poly.pdbx_seq_one_letter_code
_entity_poly.pdbx_strand_id
1 'polypeptide(L)'
;MNKSSGRFRLVILDYVINQMMNPAVQKILNDIIVFKQSNFERSRPDYVTLDKQDMVGTHYLIYDISDVFQPKLVVAIRSTYEARAKEYQLKTPFLDMLPGLPEKCQMAYADFKKLHPMVADCGALAIENNYSFHKTGLKLIHICYAMIYIHITRMGYTSILGGTNERFRSSRWLEDIGSYTRGLEFDHPVWPGTHLLIMIEKFNVPSIKSICTENEVLFRNIQEFVPNDVGYQKIHSAVDELIFNETAEEKHLKLVS
;
A
#
# COMPACT_ATOMS: atom_id res chain seq x y z
N MET A 1 -21.07 -17.76 6.44
CA MET A 1 -20.75 -16.32 6.47
C MET A 1 -19.75 -16.05 7.59
N ASN A 2 -18.53 -15.62 7.26
CA ASN A 2 -17.48 -15.35 8.24
C ASN A 2 -17.85 -14.09 9.04
N LYS A 3 -18.14 -14.22 10.34
CA LYS A 3 -18.55 -13.10 11.21
C LYS A 3 -17.50 -11.97 11.32
N SER A 4 -16.26 -12.21 10.88
CA SER A 4 -15.14 -11.26 10.98
C SER A 4 -15.14 -10.16 9.91
N SER A 5 -15.78 -10.35 8.75
CA SER A 5 -15.71 -9.35 7.66
C SER A 5 -16.56 -8.11 7.94
N GLY A 6 -17.70 -8.24 8.64
CA GLY A 6 -18.54 -7.10 9.02
C GLY A 6 -17.91 -6.15 10.05
N ARG A 7 -16.78 -6.54 10.65
CA ARG A 7 -16.03 -5.75 11.64
C ARG A 7 -15.08 -4.74 11.01
N PHE A 8 -14.70 -4.90 9.75
CA PHE A 8 -13.68 -4.06 9.14
C PHE A 8 -14.23 -3.20 8.00
N ARG A 9 -13.55 -2.10 7.72
CA ARG A 9 -13.82 -1.23 6.58
C ARG A 9 -12.53 -0.90 5.86
N LEU A 10 -12.53 -1.07 4.54
CA LEU A 10 -11.43 -0.69 3.67
C LEU A 10 -11.62 0.75 3.21
N VAL A 11 -10.56 1.55 3.30
CA VAL A 11 -10.56 2.95 2.85
C VAL A 11 -9.33 3.20 2.00
N ILE A 12 -9.52 3.81 0.84
CA ILE A 12 -8.47 4.38 0.00
C ILE A 12 -8.61 5.91 0.06
N LEU A 13 -7.54 6.58 0.46
CA LEU A 13 -7.44 8.04 0.40
C LEU A 13 -6.30 8.42 -0.55
N ASP A 14 -6.65 8.97 -1.70
CA ASP A 14 -5.69 9.33 -2.74
C ASP A 14 -5.45 10.83 -2.83
N TYR A 15 -4.20 11.25 -2.97
CA TYR A 15 -3.82 12.62 -3.33
C TYR A 15 -4.48 13.72 -2.45
N VAL A 16 -4.25 13.59 -1.14
CA VAL A 16 -4.89 14.37 -0.07
C VAL A 16 -4.88 15.88 -0.30
N ILE A 17 -3.77 16.42 -0.83
CA ILE A 17 -3.59 17.86 -1.03
C ILE A 17 -4.71 18.49 -1.88
N ASN A 18 -5.27 17.75 -2.84
CA ASN A 18 -6.35 18.22 -3.71
C ASN A 18 -7.76 18.06 -3.09
N GLN A 19 -7.84 17.55 -1.86
CA GLN A 19 -9.11 17.23 -1.20
C GLN A 19 -9.22 17.82 0.21
N MET A 20 -8.31 18.72 0.60
CA MET A 20 -8.21 19.25 1.97
C MET A 20 -9.46 19.97 2.48
N MET A 21 -10.36 20.40 1.59
CA MET A 21 -11.62 21.03 1.99
C MET A 21 -12.71 20.01 2.41
N ASN A 22 -12.49 18.72 2.20
CA ASN A 22 -13.43 17.66 2.59
C ASN A 22 -13.21 17.27 4.07
N PRO A 23 -14.20 17.45 4.97
CA PRO A 23 -14.07 17.11 6.38
C PRO A 23 -13.75 15.63 6.64
N ALA A 24 -14.26 14.73 5.80
CA ALA A 24 -13.96 13.30 5.92
C ALA A 24 -12.48 13.02 5.61
N VAL A 25 -11.91 13.69 4.60
CA VAL A 25 -10.49 13.59 4.27
C VAL A 25 -9.62 14.13 5.39
N GLN A 26 -9.98 15.28 5.97
CA GLN A 26 -9.26 15.84 7.12
C GLN A 26 -9.27 14.88 8.32
N LYS A 27 -10.41 14.26 8.62
CA LYS A 27 -10.50 13.24 9.67
C LYS A 27 -9.58 12.05 9.39
N ILE A 28 -9.63 11.49 8.18
CA ILE A 28 -8.81 10.33 7.81
C ILE A 28 -7.32 10.68 7.89
N LEU A 29 -6.92 11.86 7.42
CA LEU A 29 -5.55 12.34 7.54
C LEU A 29 -5.12 12.43 9.02
N ASN A 30 -5.98 12.97 9.89
CA ASN A 30 -5.72 13.03 11.32
C ASN A 30 -5.59 11.63 11.93
N ASP A 31 -6.46 10.69 11.55
CA ASP A 31 -6.36 9.29 11.99
C ASP A 31 -5.01 8.68 11.57
N ILE A 32 -4.54 8.95 10.34
CA ILE A 32 -3.22 8.50 9.86
C ILE A 32 -2.08 9.08 10.72
N ILE A 33 -2.13 10.39 11.01
CA ILE A 33 -1.10 11.06 11.81
C ILE A 33 -1.03 10.44 13.21
N VAL A 34 -2.18 10.32 13.89
CA VAL A 34 -2.26 9.72 15.24
C VAL A 34 -1.82 8.26 15.21
N PHE A 35 -2.24 7.49 14.21
CA PHE A 35 -1.86 6.09 14.05
C PHE A 35 -0.36 5.93 13.87
N LYS A 36 0.26 6.76 13.01
CA LYS A 36 1.71 6.80 12.84
C LYS A 36 2.41 7.16 14.15
N GLN A 37 1.99 8.25 14.81
CA GLN A 37 2.56 8.68 16.09
C GLN A 37 2.56 7.57 17.13
N SER A 38 1.42 6.90 17.34
CA SER A 38 1.32 5.80 18.32
C SER A 38 2.22 4.60 18.00
N ASN A 39 2.56 4.39 16.72
CA ASN A 39 3.51 3.36 16.29
C ASN A 39 4.97 3.86 16.31
N PHE A 40 5.21 5.16 16.19
CA PHE A 40 6.54 5.80 16.22
C PHE A 40 7.02 6.19 17.62
N GLU A 41 6.14 6.55 18.56
CA GLU A 41 6.48 6.72 19.98
C GLU A 41 7.12 5.44 20.55
N ARG A 42 6.80 4.28 19.98
CA ARG A 42 7.42 2.99 20.29
C ARG A 42 8.87 2.86 19.79
N SER A 43 9.33 3.74 18.90
CA SER A 43 10.65 3.66 18.27
C SER A 43 11.54 4.89 18.49
N ARG A 44 11.03 6.14 18.40
CA ARG A 44 11.75 7.38 18.77
C ARG A 44 10.81 8.55 19.17
N PRO A 45 11.05 9.27 20.28
CA PRO A 45 10.23 10.40 20.73
C PRO A 45 10.21 11.62 19.79
N ASP A 46 11.29 11.86 19.04
CA ASP A 46 11.47 13.10 18.26
C ASP A 46 11.00 12.98 16.80
N TYR A 47 10.46 11.83 16.40
CA TYR A 47 10.05 11.56 15.01
C TYR A 47 8.58 11.92 14.79
N VAL A 48 8.22 13.18 15.04
CA VAL A 48 6.89 13.71 14.71
C VAL A 48 7.02 14.77 13.62
N THR A 49 6.99 14.33 12.38
CA THR A 49 6.83 15.20 11.23
C THR A 49 5.67 14.70 10.39
N LEU A 50 4.74 15.60 10.03
CA LEU A 50 3.87 15.39 8.88
C LEU A 50 4.77 15.06 7.69
N ASP A 51 4.76 13.79 7.27
CA ASP A 51 5.51 13.39 6.09
C ASP A 51 4.83 14.04 4.90
N LYS A 52 5.53 14.91 4.17
CA LYS A 52 4.98 15.61 3.00
C LYS A 52 4.42 14.63 1.97
N GLN A 53 4.95 13.40 1.94
CA GLN A 53 4.45 12.32 1.11
C GLN A 53 3.03 11.88 1.45
N ASP A 54 2.56 12.11 2.69
CA ASP A 54 1.17 11.85 3.08
C ASP A 54 0.17 12.74 2.34
N MET A 55 0.62 13.91 1.88
CA MET A 55 -0.22 14.85 1.15
C MET A 55 -0.35 14.47 -0.33
N VAL A 56 0.67 13.83 -0.89
CA VAL A 56 0.79 13.58 -2.35
C VAL A 56 0.67 12.10 -2.75
N GLY A 57 0.72 11.20 -1.77
CA GLY A 57 0.59 9.75 -1.97
C GLY A 57 -0.86 9.24 -1.93
N THR A 58 -1.00 7.92 -2.02
CA THR A 58 -2.23 7.17 -1.73
C THR A 58 -2.05 6.43 -0.41
N HIS A 59 -3.07 6.47 0.45
CA HIS A 59 -3.14 5.70 1.68
C HIS A 59 -4.16 4.57 1.54
N TYR A 60 -3.75 3.37 1.95
CA TYR A 60 -4.60 2.18 2.01
C TYR A 60 -4.78 1.81 3.47
N LEU A 61 -6.02 1.91 3.92
CA LEU A 61 -6.36 1.91 5.33
C LEU A 61 -7.38 0.81 5.61
N ILE A 62 -7.21 0.16 6.75
CA ILE A 62 -8.21 -0.76 7.30
C ILE A 62 -8.63 -0.24 8.67
N TYR A 63 -9.92 0.02 8.82
CA TYR A 63 -10.54 0.40 10.08
C TYR A 63 -11.25 -0.78 10.72
N ASP A 64 -11.13 -0.93 12.03
CA ASP A 64 -12.05 -1.72 12.86
C ASP A 64 -13.25 -0.83 13.23
N ILE A 65 -14.42 -1.27 12.81
CA ILE A 65 -15.71 -0.58 12.99
C ILE A 65 -16.61 -1.30 14.01
N SER A 66 -16.02 -2.11 14.92
CA SER A 66 -16.77 -2.71 16.04
C SER A 66 -17.47 -1.65 16.89
N ASP A 67 -16.82 -0.49 17.06
CA ASP A 67 -17.47 0.75 17.51
C ASP A 67 -17.73 1.63 16.28
N VAL A 68 -19.00 1.75 15.90
CA VAL A 68 -19.42 2.53 14.73
C VAL A 68 -19.26 4.04 14.92
N PHE A 69 -19.22 4.51 16.16
CA PHE A 69 -19.06 5.93 16.51
C PHE A 69 -17.58 6.30 16.61
N GLN A 70 -16.73 5.34 16.94
CA GLN A 70 -15.28 5.52 17.02
C GLN A 70 -14.51 4.44 16.23
N PRO A 71 -14.61 4.44 14.88
CA PRO A 71 -13.79 3.55 14.05
C PRO A 71 -12.30 3.72 14.36
N LYS A 72 -11.61 2.61 14.62
CA LYS A 72 -10.19 2.60 14.90
C LYS A 72 -9.39 2.24 13.66
N LEU A 73 -8.43 3.08 13.25
CA LEU A 73 -7.46 2.71 12.22
C LEU A 73 -6.52 1.62 12.76
N VAL A 74 -6.40 0.50 12.04
CA VAL A 74 -5.64 -0.68 12.50
C VAL A 74 -4.56 -1.13 11.53
N VAL A 75 -4.68 -0.79 10.25
CA VAL A 75 -3.63 -0.95 9.25
C VAL A 75 -3.57 0.29 8.38
N ALA A 76 -2.36 0.76 8.10
CA ALA A 76 -2.10 1.81 7.13
C ALA A 76 -0.84 1.48 6.33
N ILE A 77 -0.90 1.65 5.02
CA ILE A 77 0.27 1.64 4.13
C ILE A 77 0.12 2.77 3.11
N ARG A 78 1.23 3.34 2.69
CA ARG A 78 1.24 4.43 1.72
C ARG A 78 1.97 4.02 0.45
N SER A 79 1.39 4.36 -0.68
CA SER A 79 2.09 4.40 -1.96
C SER A 79 2.38 5.83 -2.37
N THR A 80 3.56 6.05 -2.94
CA THR A 80 3.99 7.33 -3.50
C THR A 80 4.41 7.12 -4.94
N TYR A 81 4.26 8.19 -5.74
CA TYR A 81 4.45 8.12 -7.18
C TYR A 81 5.41 9.21 -7.60
N GLU A 82 6.40 8.85 -8.41
CA GLU A 82 7.47 9.77 -8.81
C GLU A 82 6.94 11.00 -9.55
N ALA A 83 5.95 10.83 -10.44
CA ALA A 83 5.34 11.95 -11.16
C ALA A 83 4.71 12.97 -10.21
N ARG A 84 3.88 12.51 -9.26
CA ARG A 84 3.23 13.38 -8.26
C ARG A 84 4.26 14.02 -7.32
N ALA A 85 5.25 13.27 -6.85
CA ALA A 85 6.29 13.82 -5.98
C ALA A 85 7.05 14.97 -6.68
N LYS A 86 7.39 14.80 -7.97
CA LYS A 86 8.08 15.82 -8.77
C LYS A 86 7.30 17.12 -8.93
N GLU A 87 5.96 17.07 -9.03
CA GLU A 87 5.11 18.27 -9.09
C GLU A 87 5.32 19.21 -7.89
N TYR A 88 5.71 18.66 -6.74
CA TYR A 88 5.98 19.40 -5.51
C TYR A 88 7.47 19.45 -5.14
N GLN A 89 8.37 19.17 -6.08
CA GLN A 89 9.83 19.16 -5.86
C GLN A 89 10.25 18.18 -4.76
N LEU A 90 9.52 17.06 -4.62
CA LEU A 90 9.84 15.96 -3.73
C LEU A 90 10.39 14.77 -4.53
N LYS A 91 11.19 13.93 -3.88
CA LYS A 91 11.46 12.57 -4.35
C LYS A 91 10.54 11.60 -3.62
N THR A 92 10.33 10.39 -4.13
CA THR A 92 9.65 9.36 -3.33
C THR A 92 10.56 8.92 -2.16
N PRO A 93 10.02 8.38 -1.05
CA PRO A 93 10.83 7.89 0.08
C PRO A 93 11.97 6.96 -0.33
N PHE A 94 11.73 6.05 -1.26
CA PHE A 94 12.76 5.14 -1.76
C PHE A 94 13.85 5.89 -2.52
N LEU A 95 13.49 6.85 -3.39
CA LEU A 95 14.46 7.64 -4.14
C LEU A 95 15.32 8.54 -3.24
N ASP A 96 14.78 9.00 -2.11
CA ASP A 96 15.55 9.70 -1.08
C ASP A 96 16.55 8.77 -0.38
N MET A 97 16.17 7.51 -0.15
CA MET A 97 17.00 6.50 0.50
C MET A 97 18.07 5.90 -0.43
N LEU A 98 17.77 5.78 -1.73
CA LEU A 98 18.56 5.04 -2.73
C LEU A 98 20.07 5.33 -2.70
N PRO A 99 20.56 6.60 -2.60
CA PRO A 99 22.00 6.88 -2.58
C PRO A 99 22.75 6.27 -1.38
N GLY A 100 22.03 5.98 -0.29
CA GLY A 100 22.60 5.37 0.92
C GLY A 100 22.56 3.83 0.92
N LEU A 101 21.98 3.21 -0.11
CA LEU A 101 21.86 1.75 -0.19
C LEU A 101 23.15 1.10 -0.71
N PRO A 102 23.38 -0.21 -0.43
CA PRO A 102 24.47 -0.96 -1.04
C PRO A 102 24.45 -0.89 -2.57
N GLU A 103 25.62 -0.93 -3.21
CA GLU A 103 25.76 -0.84 -4.68
C GLU A 103 24.89 -1.87 -5.41
N LYS A 104 24.83 -3.11 -4.91
CA LYS A 104 23.97 -4.17 -5.46
C LYS A 104 22.48 -3.76 -5.53
N CYS A 105 21.99 -3.00 -4.54
CA CYS A 105 20.61 -2.53 -4.49
C CYS A 105 20.40 -1.38 -5.46
N GLN A 106 21.38 -0.48 -5.58
CA GLN A 106 21.34 0.63 -6.54
C GLN A 106 21.31 0.14 -7.98
N MET A 107 22.19 -0.82 -8.32
CA MET A 107 22.23 -1.46 -9.64
C MET A 107 20.92 -2.19 -9.95
N ALA A 108 20.43 -3.02 -9.01
CA ALA A 108 19.19 -3.76 -9.20
C ALA A 108 17.99 -2.82 -9.40
N TYR A 109 17.94 -1.70 -8.68
CA TYR A 109 16.92 -0.67 -8.89
C TYR A 109 17.04 -0.01 -10.28
N ALA A 110 18.25 0.33 -10.72
CA ALA A 110 18.45 0.94 -12.03
C ALA A 110 17.97 0.04 -13.17
N ASP A 111 18.31 -1.26 -13.11
CA ASP A 111 17.86 -2.26 -14.07
C ASP A 111 16.33 -2.42 -14.05
N PHE A 112 15.76 -2.51 -12.85
CA PHE A 112 14.32 -2.62 -12.66
C PHE A 112 13.57 -1.40 -13.20
N LYS A 113 14.02 -0.18 -12.91
CA LYS A 113 13.39 1.07 -13.35
C LYS A 113 13.42 1.24 -14.87
N LYS A 114 14.44 0.70 -15.53
CA LYS A 114 14.53 0.68 -17.00
C LYS A 114 13.42 -0.17 -17.64
N LEU A 115 13.06 -1.28 -16.99
CA LEU A 115 11.99 -2.17 -17.45
C LEU A 115 10.60 -1.70 -16.99
N HIS A 116 10.54 -1.09 -15.81
CA HIS A 116 9.30 -0.70 -15.12
C HIS A 116 9.29 0.81 -14.82
N PRO A 117 9.08 1.66 -15.83
CA PRO A 117 9.09 3.12 -15.65
C PRO A 117 7.97 3.60 -14.72
N MET A 118 6.85 2.88 -14.70
CA MET A 118 5.66 3.15 -13.87
C MET A 118 5.64 2.24 -12.65
N VAL A 119 6.34 2.64 -11.59
CA VAL A 119 6.43 1.92 -10.32
C VAL A 119 5.82 2.72 -9.17
N ALA A 120 5.04 2.05 -8.33
CA ALA A 120 4.51 2.61 -7.09
C ALA A 120 5.46 2.31 -5.93
N ASP A 121 5.98 3.36 -5.29
CA ASP A 121 6.82 3.25 -4.10
C ASP A 121 5.93 3.08 -2.86
N CYS A 122 5.76 1.82 -2.45
CA CYS A 122 4.94 1.37 -1.35
C CYS A 122 5.80 1.23 -0.08
N GLY A 123 5.55 2.08 0.90
CA GLY A 123 6.29 2.11 2.15
C GLY A 123 5.42 2.50 3.34
N ALA A 124 6.06 2.64 4.50
CA ALA A 124 5.42 3.05 5.75
C ALA A 124 4.22 2.17 6.16
N LEU A 125 4.31 0.84 5.95
CA LEU A 125 3.35 -0.11 6.47
C LEU A 125 3.38 -0.10 8.00
N ALA A 126 2.22 0.14 8.62
CA ALA A 126 2.00 0.01 10.04
C ALA A 126 0.74 -0.81 10.30
N ILE A 127 0.83 -1.73 11.28
CA ILE A 127 -0.27 -2.57 11.73
C ILE A 127 -0.28 -2.59 13.25
N GLU A 128 -1.47 -2.48 13.84
CA GLU A 128 -1.62 -2.59 15.29
C GLU A 128 -1.36 -4.03 15.77
N ASN A 129 -0.51 -4.17 16.79
CA ASN A 129 -0.07 -5.46 17.33
C ASN A 129 -1.21 -6.39 17.77
N ASN A 130 -2.37 -5.82 18.12
CA ASN A 130 -3.56 -6.57 18.52
C ASN A 130 -4.39 -7.11 17.35
N TYR A 131 -4.00 -6.85 16.10
CA TYR A 131 -4.72 -7.24 14.89
C TYR A 131 -3.98 -8.30 14.07
N SER A 132 -3.31 -9.22 14.75
CA SER A 132 -2.73 -10.43 14.14
C SER A 132 -3.80 -11.37 13.57
N PHE A 133 -3.43 -12.20 12.59
CA PHE A 133 -4.32 -13.22 12.01
C PHE A 133 -4.99 -14.12 13.08
N HIS A 134 -4.26 -14.53 14.11
CA HIS A 134 -4.82 -15.33 15.20
C HIS A 134 -5.94 -14.64 15.99
N LYS A 135 -5.94 -13.31 16.04
CA LYS A 135 -6.93 -12.50 16.77
C LYS A 135 -8.12 -12.08 15.90
N THR A 136 -7.90 -11.88 14.60
CA THR A 136 -8.90 -11.33 13.69
C THR A 136 -9.50 -12.37 12.74
N GLY A 137 -8.80 -13.48 12.52
CA GLY A 137 -9.11 -14.45 11.47
C GLY A 137 -8.86 -13.94 10.04
N LEU A 138 -8.25 -12.75 9.89
CA LEU A 138 -8.03 -12.12 8.58
C LEU A 138 -6.54 -11.80 8.35
N LYS A 139 -6.06 -12.09 7.14
CA LYS A 139 -4.72 -11.71 6.70
C LYS A 139 -4.73 -10.25 6.25
N LEU A 140 -4.82 -9.32 7.20
CA LEU A 140 -5.03 -7.89 6.91
C LEU A 140 -3.96 -7.30 5.95
N ILE A 141 -2.71 -7.74 6.06
CA ILE A 141 -1.64 -7.31 5.16
C ILE A 141 -1.92 -7.75 3.71
N HIS A 142 -2.41 -8.97 3.49
CA HIS A 142 -2.75 -9.46 2.15
C HIS A 142 -3.90 -8.63 1.55
N ILE A 143 -4.90 -8.29 2.37
CA ILE A 143 -6.01 -7.41 1.98
C ILE A 143 -5.47 -6.03 1.56
N CYS A 144 -4.55 -5.45 2.33
CA CYS A 144 -3.90 -4.18 1.96
C CYS A 144 -3.16 -4.26 0.62
N TYR A 145 -2.36 -5.30 0.38
CA TYR A 145 -1.64 -5.43 -0.90
C TYR A 145 -2.58 -5.71 -2.08
N ALA A 146 -3.70 -6.39 -1.87
CA ALA A 146 -4.75 -6.50 -2.88
C ALA A 146 -5.40 -5.14 -3.17
N MET A 147 -5.66 -4.29 -2.16
CA MET A 147 -6.12 -2.91 -2.39
C MET A 147 -5.09 -2.10 -3.19
N ILE A 148 -3.80 -2.21 -2.85
CA ILE A 148 -2.72 -1.54 -3.59
C ILE A 148 -2.73 -2.00 -5.04
N TYR A 149 -2.71 -3.31 -5.29
CA TYR A 149 -2.73 -3.87 -6.64
C TYR A 149 -3.87 -3.29 -7.48
N ILE A 150 -5.12 -3.36 -6.99
CA ILE A 150 -6.29 -2.88 -7.74
C ILE A 150 -6.15 -1.39 -8.04
N HIS A 151 -5.68 -0.61 -7.07
CA HIS A 151 -5.53 0.83 -7.20
C HIS A 151 -4.42 1.26 -8.15
N ILE A 152 -3.24 0.66 -8.06
CA ILE A 152 -2.09 1.08 -8.86
C ILE A 152 -2.26 0.62 -10.32
N THR A 153 -2.86 -0.55 -10.55
CA THR A 153 -3.07 -1.09 -11.90
C THR A 153 -4.07 -0.28 -12.71
N ARG A 154 -5.18 0.17 -12.10
CA ARG A 154 -6.12 1.10 -12.76
C ARG A 154 -5.50 2.48 -13.04
N MET A 155 -4.43 2.85 -12.33
CA MET A 155 -3.63 4.05 -12.59
C MET A 155 -2.54 3.83 -13.65
N GLY A 156 -2.40 2.62 -14.19
CA GLY A 156 -1.38 2.27 -15.19
C GLY A 156 -0.02 1.86 -14.62
N TYR A 157 0.09 1.67 -13.31
CA TYR A 157 1.32 1.17 -12.68
C TYR A 157 1.34 -0.36 -12.70
N THR A 158 2.49 -0.92 -13.06
CA THR A 158 2.64 -2.36 -13.30
C THR A 158 3.48 -3.06 -12.25
N SER A 159 4.09 -2.30 -11.34
CA SER A 159 5.01 -2.83 -10.34
C SER A 159 5.00 -2.05 -9.03
N ILE A 160 5.46 -2.71 -7.95
CA ILE A 160 5.62 -2.15 -6.61
C ILE A 160 7.10 -2.14 -6.23
N LEU A 161 7.52 -1.08 -5.55
CA LEU A 161 8.84 -0.93 -4.94
C LEU A 161 8.68 -0.64 -3.45
N GLY A 162 9.59 -1.15 -2.62
CA GLY A 162 9.61 -0.84 -1.20
C GLY A 162 10.70 -1.59 -0.45
N GLY A 163 10.62 -1.55 0.88
CA GLY A 163 11.49 -2.32 1.76
C GLY A 163 10.68 -3.07 2.82
N THR A 164 11.04 -4.32 3.08
CA THR A 164 10.45 -5.13 4.17
C THR A 164 11.44 -5.29 5.31
N ASN A 165 10.94 -5.25 6.55
CA ASN A 165 11.77 -5.48 7.71
C ASN A 165 11.91 -6.99 7.99
N GLU A 166 13.12 -7.52 7.85
CA GLU A 166 13.36 -8.95 7.94
C GLU A 166 13.50 -9.46 9.38
N ARG A 167 13.60 -8.56 10.37
CA ARG A 167 13.39 -8.94 11.78
C ARG A 167 12.03 -9.61 11.98
N PHE A 168 11.02 -9.18 11.23
CA PHE A 168 9.66 -9.74 11.28
C PHE A 168 9.35 -10.68 10.11
N ARG A 169 10.33 -10.96 9.24
CA ARG A 169 10.16 -11.75 8.00
C ARG A 169 9.02 -11.21 7.13
N SER A 170 8.89 -9.90 7.05
CA SER A 170 7.79 -9.22 6.35
C SER A 170 7.77 -9.50 4.85
N SER A 171 8.91 -9.87 4.24
CA SER A 171 9.01 -10.36 2.86
C SER A 171 8.05 -11.52 2.54
N ARG A 172 7.74 -12.38 3.54
CA ARG A 172 6.81 -13.52 3.38
C ARG A 172 5.38 -13.10 3.08
N TRP A 173 4.97 -11.90 3.50
CA TRP A 173 3.63 -11.39 3.22
C TRP A 173 3.43 -11.03 1.74
N LEU A 174 4.53 -10.98 0.98
CA LEU A 174 4.54 -10.57 -0.43
C LEU A 174 4.73 -11.74 -1.39
N GLU A 175 5.01 -12.94 -0.87
CA GLU A 175 5.20 -14.15 -1.69
C GLU A 175 3.97 -14.48 -2.54
N ASP A 176 2.77 -14.20 -2.02
CA ASP A 176 1.49 -14.41 -2.72
C ASP A 176 1.11 -13.24 -3.63
N ILE A 177 1.85 -12.12 -3.62
CA ILE A 177 1.49 -10.90 -4.35
C ILE A 177 2.15 -10.83 -5.73
N GLY A 178 3.40 -11.30 -5.85
CA GLY A 178 4.12 -11.31 -7.12
C GLY A 178 5.56 -11.78 -6.97
N SER A 179 6.34 -11.64 -8.04
CA SER A 179 7.74 -12.07 -8.09
C SER A 179 8.67 -10.94 -7.69
N TYR A 180 9.74 -11.24 -6.94
CA TYR A 180 10.79 -10.27 -6.64
C TYR A 180 12.15 -10.95 -6.48
N THR A 181 13.21 -10.20 -6.75
CA THR A 181 14.59 -10.66 -6.58
C THR A 181 14.95 -10.79 -5.10
N ARG A 182 15.45 -11.97 -4.70
CA ARG A 182 15.91 -12.23 -3.33
C ARG A 182 17.35 -11.75 -3.11
N GLY A 183 17.73 -11.55 -1.84
CA GLY A 183 19.13 -11.26 -1.45
C GLY A 183 19.56 -9.79 -1.55
N LEU A 184 18.62 -8.89 -1.85
CA LEU A 184 18.84 -7.44 -1.88
C LEU A 184 18.70 -6.81 -0.49
N GLU A 185 19.45 -7.34 0.47
CA GLU A 185 19.45 -6.86 1.85
C GLU A 185 20.19 -5.54 2.01
N PHE A 186 19.67 -4.67 2.87
CA PHE A 186 20.24 -3.39 3.25
C PHE A 186 19.86 -3.01 4.70
N ASP A 187 20.63 -2.12 5.32
CA ASP A 187 20.27 -1.52 6.60
C ASP A 187 19.49 -0.23 6.37
N HIS A 188 18.28 -0.15 6.91
CA HIS A 188 17.43 1.03 6.72
C HIS A 188 17.97 2.21 7.56
N PRO A 189 18.15 3.41 6.98
CA PRO A 189 18.83 4.52 7.65
C PRO A 189 18.11 5.03 8.90
N VAL A 190 16.77 4.95 8.89
CA VAL A 190 15.92 5.39 10.02
C VAL A 190 15.47 4.24 10.94
N TRP A 191 15.26 3.04 10.40
CA TRP A 191 14.64 1.94 11.13
C TRP A 191 15.65 0.81 11.35
N PRO A 192 16.04 0.52 12.60
CA PRO A 192 17.09 -0.45 12.86
C PRO A 192 16.71 -1.86 12.43
N GLY A 193 17.68 -2.58 11.88
CA GLY A 193 17.57 -3.97 11.46
C GLY A 193 17.74 -4.17 9.96
N THR A 194 17.99 -5.42 9.57
CA THR A 194 18.11 -5.80 8.17
C THR A 194 16.77 -5.69 7.47
N HIS A 195 16.76 -4.99 6.34
CA HIS A 195 15.63 -4.88 5.45
C HIS A 195 15.94 -5.56 4.11
N LEU A 196 14.90 -6.03 3.43
CA LEU A 196 15.01 -6.56 2.08
C LEU A 196 14.39 -5.54 1.12
N LEU A 197 15.12 -5.16 0.08
CA LEU A 197 14.59 -4.39 -1.03
C LEU A 197 13.63 -5.28 -1.81
N ILE A 198 12.39 -4.85 -1.92
CA ILE A 198 11.34 -5.55 -2.65
C ILE A 198 10.98 -4.74 -3.88
N MET A 199 11.11 -5.40 -5.03
CA MET A 199 10.67 -4.91 -6.33
C MET A 199 9.75 -5.97 -6.92
N ILE A 200 8.45 -5.83 -6.63
CA ILE A 200 7.45 -6.78 -7.10
C ILE A 200 7.14 -6.49 -8.56
N GLU A 201 7.41 -7.47 -9.40
CA GLU A 201 7.00 -7.58 -10.78
C GLU A 201 6.08 -8.81 -10.96
N LYS A 202 5.40 -8.90 -12.11
CA LYS A 202 4.55 -10.06 -12.48
C LYS A 202 3.60 -10.44 -11.34
N PHE A 203 2.63 -9.57 -11.08
CA PHE A 203 1.66 -9.81 -10.01
C PHE A 203 1.00 -11.18 -10.15
N ASN A 204 0.83 -11.86 -9.02
CA ASN A 204 0.13 -13.14 -8.94
C ASN A 204 -1.38 -12.85 -8.90
N VAL A 205 -1.93 -12.48 -10.06
CA VAL A 205 -3.34 -12.13 -10.23
C VAL A 205 -4.29 -13.19 -9.68
N PRO A 206 -4.07 -14.52 -9.88
CA PRO A 206 -4.91 -15.54 -9.28
C PRO A 206 -4.96 -15.48 -7.75
N SER A 207 -3.82 -15.28 -7.09
CA SER A 207 -3.77 -15.19 -5.62
C SER A 207 -4.44 -13.91 -5.12
N ILE A 208 -4.24 -12.79 -5.82
CA ILE A 208 -4.91 -11.52 -5.50
C ILE A 208 -6.42 -11.64 -5.69
N LYS A 209 -6.89 -12.27 -6.77
CA LYS A 209 -8.30 -12.57 -7.00
C LYS A 209 -8.87 -13.43 -5.87
N SER A 210 -8.15 -14.46 -5.43
CA SER A 210 -8.56 -15.30 -4.29
C SER A 210 -8.72 -14.49 -3.01
N ILE A 211 -7.77 -13.59 -2.70
CA ILE A 211 -7.87 -12.68 -1.55
C ILE A 211 -9.14 -11.83 -1.64
N CYS A 212 -9.40 -11.25 -2.82
CA CYS A 212 -10.58 -10.41 -3.04
C CYS A 212 -11.89 -11.19 -2.90
N THR A 213 -11.98 -12.39 -3.47
CA THR A 213 -13.17 -13.26 -3.41
C THR A 213 -13.45 -13.73 -1.98
N GLU A 214 -12.42 -14.17 -1.23
CA GLU A 214 -12.58 -14.56 0.18
C GLU A 214 -13.07 -13.41 1.06
N ASN A 215 -12.79 -12.17 0.66
CA ASN A 215 -13.12 -10.95 1.37
C ASN A 215 -14.11 -10.07 0.59
N GLU A 216 -14.97 -10.67 -0.24
CA GLU A 216 -15.83 -9.97 -1.20
C GLU A 216 -16.62 -8.83 -0.56
N VAL A 217 -17.21 -9.07 0.62
CA VAL A 217 -17.99 -8.05 1.35
C VAL A 217 -17.15 -6.82 1.68
N LEU A 218 -15.87 -6.98 2.02
CA LEU A 218 -14.97 -5.86 2.31
C LEU A 218 -14.64 -5.08 1.03
N PHE A 219 -14.28 -5.80 -0.04
CA PHE A 219 -13.90 -5.17 -1.31
C PHE A 219 -15.06 -4.51 -2.03
N ARG A 220 -16.28 -5.06 -1.97
CA ARG A 220 -17.49 -4.41 -2.50
C ARG A 220 -17.83 -3.11 -1.77
N ASN A 221 -17.49 -3.02 -0.48
CA ASN A 221 -17.79 -1.87 0.37
C ASN A 221 -16.57 -0.97 0.63
N ILE A 222 -15.54 -1.07 -0.20
CA ILE A 222 -14.37 -0.19 -0.12
C ILE A 222 -14.80 1.26 -0.29
N GLN A 223 -14.35 2.13 0.62
CA GLN A 223 -14.60 3.57 0.50
C GLN A 223 -13.41 4.23 -0.15
N GLU A 224 -13.66 5.11 -1.11
CA GLU A 224 -12.63 5.76 -1.88
C GLU A 224 -12.82 7.29 -1.84
N PHE A 225 -11.73 7.97 -1.49
CA PHE A 225 -11.62 9.43 -1.50
C PHE A 225 -10.55 9.82 -2.53
N VAL A 226 -11.00 10.18 -3.72
CA VAL A 226 -10.15 10.58 -4.86
C VAL A 226 -10.53 11.98 -5.34
N PRO A 227 -9.59 12.76 -5.90
CA PRO A 227 -9.92 13.99 -6.61
C PRO A 227 -10.98 13.76 -7.70
N ASN A 228 -11.73 14.81 -8.06
CA ASN A 228 -12.84 14.70 -9.01
C ASN A 228 -12.39 14.38 -10.46
N ASP A 229 -11.12 14.56 -10.77
CA ASP A 229 -10.52 14.59 -12.11
C ASP A 229 -9.48 13.49 -12.35
N VAL A 230 -9.46 12.45 -11.51
CA VAL A 230 -8.40 11.42 -11.50
C VAL A 230 -8.22 10.58 -12.77
N GLY A 231 -9.16 10.63 -13.72
CA GLY A 231 -9.01 10.02 -15.05
C GLY A 231 -8.95 8.48 -15.12
N TYR A 232 -8.88 7.78 -13.98
CA TYR A 232 -8.87 6.32 -13.90
C TYR A 232 -10.20 5.72 -13.43
N GLN A 233 -10.34 4.40 -13.62
CA GLN A 233 -11.55 3.64 -13.29
C GLN A 233 -11.93 3.75 -11.80
N LYS A 234 -13.24 3.86 -11.51
CA LYS A 234 -13.76 3.81 -10.13
C LYS A 234 -13.41 2.48 -9.46
N ILE A 235 -13.09 2.51 -8.17
CA ILE A 235 -12.64 1.30 -7.45
C ILE A 235 -13.64 0.15 -7.50
N HIS A 236 -14.94 0.42 -7.34
CA HIS A 236 -15.97 -0.62 -7.37
C HIS A 236 -16.02 -1.34 -8.71
N SER A 237 -15.89 -0.61 -9.82
CA SER A 237 -15.83 -1.22 -11.16
C SER A 237 -14.58 -2.06 -11.36
N ALA A 238 -13.43 -1.63 -10.82
CA ALA A 238 -12.19 -2.40 -10.90
C ALA A 238 -12.23 -3.67 -10.04
N VAL A 239 -12.83 -3.60 -8.84
CA VAL A 239 -13.10 -4.76 -7.98
C VAL A 239 -14.04 -5.74 -8.67
N ASP A 240 -15.14 -5.25 -9.23
CA ASP A 240 -16.10 -6.10 -9.92
C ASP A 240 -15.48 -6.78 -11.14
N GLU A 241 -14.66 -6.05 -11.91
CA GLU A 241 -13.91 -6.62 -13.03
C GLU A 241 -12.93 -7.70 -12.57
N LEU A 242 -12.18 -7.47 -11.48
CA LEU A 242 -11.22 -8.44 -10.97
C LEU A 242 -11.89 -9.72 -10.43
N ILE A 243 -13.00 -9.58 -9.69
CA ILE A 243 -13.68 -10.70 -9.04
C ILE A 243 -14.57 -11.46 -10.05
N PHE A 244 -15.35 -10.74 -10.87
CA PHE A 244 -16.42 -11.32 -11.67
C PHE A 244 -16.12 -11.45 -13.16
N ASN A 245 -15.17 -10.69 -13.72
CA ASN A 245 -14.77 -10.87 -15.11
C ASN A 245 -13.51 -11.74 -15.22
N GLU A 246 -13.59 -12.81 -15.99
CA GLU A 246 -12.44 -13.68 -16.31
C GLU A 246 -11.39 -12.96 -17.19
N THR A 247 -11.70 -11.79 -17.74
CA THR A 247 -10.84 -11.01 -18.64
C THR A 247 -9.70 -10.23 -17.94
N ALA A 248 -9.62 -10.23 -16.60
CA ALA A 248 -8.52 -9.58 -15.88
C ALA A 248 -7.14 -10.21 -16.23
N GLU A 249 -7.10 -11.53 -16.47
CA GLU A 249 -5.89 -12.22 -16.93
C GLU A 249 -5.50 -11.78 -18.36
N GLU A 250 -6.48 -11.65 -19.26
CA GLU A 250 -6.24 -11.23 -20.66
C GLU A 250 -5.83 -9.75 -20.79
N LYS A 251 -6.37 -8.87 -19.93
CA LYS A 251 -5.96 -7.45 -19.90
C LYS A 251 -4.58 -7.25 -19.28
N HIS A 252 -4.23 -8.00 -18.22
CA HIS A 252 -2.88 -7.94 -17.66
C HIS A 252 -1.86 -8.43 -18.69
N LEU A 253 -2.10 -9.57 -19.34
CA LEU A 253 -1.23 -10.08 -20.41
C LEU A 253 -1.00 -9.07 -21.54
N LYS A 254 -1.99 -8.23 -21.89
CA LYS A 254 -1.84 -7.13 -22.87
C LYS A 254 -1.10 -5.90 -22.36
N LEU A 255 -1.02 -5.69 -21.04
CA LEU A 255 -0.29 -4.58 -20.42
C LEU A 255 1.17 -4.92 -20.13
N VAL A 256 1.51 -6.21 -20.03
CA VAL A 256 2.90 -6.70 -19.80
C VAL A 256 3.56 -7.32 -21.04
N SER A 257 2.84 -7.42 -22.17
CA SER A 257 3.37 -7.79 -23.50
C SER A 257 3.79 -6.56 -24.30
#